data_AF-A0A510DVC3-F1
#
_entry.id   AF-A0A510DVC3-F1
#
_cell.length_a   1.000
_cell.length_b   1.000
_cell.length_c   1.000
_cell.angle_alpha   90.00
_cell.angle_beta   90.00
_cell.angle_gamma   90.00
#
_symmetry.space_group_name_H-M   'P 1'
#
loop_
_entity.id
_entity.type
_entity.pdbx_description
1 polymer ?
#
loop_
_entity_poly.entity_id
_entity_poly.type
_entity_poly.pdbx_seq_one_letter_code
_entity_poly.pdbx_strand_id
1 'polypeptide(L)' 'MIDERTLELISNCWVKFRHVMHVSQLCEDCKHVMCVFLLKIAEDDKEFADDLDLKEDVEYCERLEKVTVPGVI' A
#
# COMPACT_ATOMS: atom_id res chain seq x y z
N MET A 1 0.62 13.04 15.65
CA MET A 1 1.81 13.57 14.95
C MET A 1 2.69 12.37 14.67
N ILE A 2 3.04 12.11 13.41
CA ILE A 2 3.92 11.00 13.04
C ILE A 2 5.33 11.37 13.53
N ASP A 3 5.96 10.50 14.31
CA ASP A 3 7.35 10.72 14.74
C ASP A 3 8.35 10.40 13.62
N GLU A 4 9.58 10.89 13.76
CA GLU A 4 10.64 10.75 12.75
C GLU A 4 10.94 9.28 12.40
N ARG A 5 10.87 8.37 13.38
CA ARG A 5 11.13 6.94 13.14
C ARG A 5 10.03 6.31 12.31
N THR A 6 8.78 6.67 12.58
CA THR A 6 7.63 6.22 11.80
C THR A 6 7.71 6.73 10.36
N LEU A 7 8.14 7.99 10.17
CA LEU A 7 8.37 8.54 8.84
C LEU A 7 9.50 7.81 8.09
N GLU A 8 10.59 7.46 8.79
CA GLU A 8 11.69 6.68 8.23
C GLU A 8 11.26 5.27 7.82
N LEU A 9 10.40 4.61 8.59
CA LEU A 9 9.85 3.30 8.23
C LEU A 9 8.98 3.37 6.98
N ILE A 10 8.08 4.37 6.91
CA ILE A 10 7.22 4.57 5.73
C ILE A 10 8.08 4.85 4.49
N SER A 11 9.05 5.76 4.58
CA SER A 11 9.90 6.11 3.45
C SER A 11 10.74 4.92 2.97
N ASN A 12 11.27 4.11 3.90
CA ASN A 12 11.99 2.90 3.58
C ASN A 12 11.12 1.87 2.83
N CYS A 13 9.84 1.75 3.17
CA CYS A 13 8.93 0.87 2.45
C CYS A 13 8.66 1.34 1.02
N TRP A 14 8.51 2.65 0.80
CA TRP A 14 8.40 3.23 -0.54
C TRP A 14 9.66 3.02 -1.38
N VAL A 15 10.85 3.18 -0.79
CA VAL A 15 12.12 2.90 -1.49
C VAL A 15 12.19 1.43 -1.90
N LYS A 16 11.85 0.50 -1.00
CA LYS A 16 11.81 -0.93 -1.32
C LYS A 16 10.79 -1.25 -2.41
N PHE A 17 9.62 -0.61 -2.38
CA PHE A 17 8.57 -0.80 -3.40
C PHE A 17 9.07 -0.48 -4.81
N ARG A 18 9.88 0.57 -4.98
CA ARG A 18 10.49 0.92 -6.28
C ARG A 18 11.37 -0.20 -6.86
N HIS A 19 11.85 -1.13 -6.04
CA HIS A 19 12.75 -2.21 -6.46
C HIS A 19 12.05 -3.54 -6.70
N VAL A 20 10.72 -3.61 -6.55
CA VAL A 20 9.92 -4.81 -6.79
C VAL A 20 8.88 -4.54 -7.86
N MET A 21 8.38 -5.60 -8.49
CA MET A 21 7.31 -5.50 -9.49
C MET A 21 5.93 -5.42 -8.85
N HIS A 22 5.76 -6.08 -7.70
CA HIS A 22 4.48 -6.18 -7.00
C HIS A 22 4.63 -5.99 -5.49
N VAL A 23 3.58 -5.46 -4.85
CA VAL A 23 3.50 -5.30 -3.39
C VAL A 23 3.71 -6.63 -2.66
N SER A 24 3.22 -7.73 -3.25
CA SER A 24 3.34 -9.09 -2.68
C SER A 24 4.79 -9.54 -2.41
N GLN A 25 5.79 -8.90 -3.03
CA GLN A 25 7.21 -9.20 -2.88
C GLN A 25 7.88 -8.46 -1.71
N LEU A 26 7.17 -7.51 -1.08
CA LEU A 26 7.68 -6.77 0.07
C LEU A 26 7.71 -7.64 1.34
N CYS A 27 8.38 -7.17 2.39
CA CYS A 27 8.21 -7.75 3.73
C CYS A 27 6.85 -7.35 4.32
N GLU A 28 6.31 -8.14 5.25
CA GLU A 28 4.95 -7.96 5.82
C GLU A 28 4.64 -6.51 6.25
N ASP A 29 5.54 -5.88 7.01
CA ASP A 29 5.34 -4.49 7.44
C ASP A 29 5.20 -3.52 6.25
N CYS A 30 6.02 -3.70 5.22
CA CYS A 30 5.96 -2.86 4.03
C CYS A 30 4.80 -3.20 3.11
N LYS A 31 4.34 -4.46 3.08
CA LYS A 31 3.09 -4.81 2.38
C LYS A 31 1.94 -4.02 2.94
N HIS A 32 1.77 -4.03 4.27
CA HIS A 32 0.70 -3.31 4.92
C HIS A 32 0.78 -1.80 4.65
N VAL A 33 1.97 -1.19 4.85
CA VAL A 33 2.17 0.24 4.57
C VAL A 33 1.80 0.57 3.12
N MET A 34 2.33 -0.18 2.16
CA MET A 34 2.05 0.09 0.74
C MET A 34 0.58 -0.14 0.40
N CYS A 35 -0.06 -1.18 0.95
CA CYS A 35 -1.47 -1.44 0.70
C CYS A 35 -2.38 -0.34 1.23
N VAL A 36 -2.13 0.16 2.44
CA VAL A 36 -2.89 1.30 2.98
C VAL A 36 -2.74 2.52 2.07
N PHE A 37 -1.53 2.81 1.59
CA PHE A 37 -1.29 3.93 0.67
C PHE A 37 -2.01 3.76 -0.67
N LEU A 38 -1.82 2.63 -1.35
CA LEU A 38 -2.41 2.39 -2.67
C LEU A 38 -3.94 2.42 -2.62
N LEU A 39 -4.55 1.83 -1.60
CA LEU A 39 -6.00 1.87 -1.41
C LEU A 39 -6.50 3.29 -1.14
N LYS A 40 -5.79 4.08 -0.31
CA LYS A 40 -6.17 5.47 -0.06
C LYS A 40 -6.07 6.34 -1.31
N ILE A 41 -5.08 6.11 -2.16
CA ILE A 41 -4.98 6.81 -3.44
C ILE A 41 -6.11 6.39 -4.36
N ALA A 42 -6.40 5.09 -4.47
CA ALA A 42 -7.51 4.58 -5.30
C ALA A 42 -8.90 5.05 -4.83
N GLU A 43 -9.07 5.31 -3.53
CA GLU A 43 -10.28 5.93 -2.96
C GLU A 43 -10.44 7.39 -3.41
N ASP A 44 -9.34 8.15 -3.48
CA ASP A 44 -9.31 9.56 -3.89
C ASP A 44 -9.39 9.73 -5.41
N ASP A 45 -8.66 8.88 -6.15
CA ASP A 45 -8.58 8.84 -7.60
C ASP A 45 -8.78 7.40 -8.10
N LYS A 46 -9.98 7.14 -8.64
CA LYS A 46 -10.38 5.81 -9.11
C LYS A 46 -9.66 5.38 -10.39
N GLU A 47 -9.10 6.32 -11.15
CA GLU A 47 -8.40 6.04 -12.42
C GLU A 47 -6.91 5.77 -12.18
N PHE A 48 -6.38 6.13 -11.00
CA PHE A 48 -4.98 5.94 -10.59
C PHE A 48 -4.41 4.54 -10.85
N ALA A 49 -5.20 3.49 -10.55
CA ALA A 49 -4.73 2.11 -10.69
C ALA A 49 -4.51 1.71 -12.16
N ASP A 50 -5.34 2.24 -13.07
CA ASP A 50 -5.26 1.97 -14.50
C ASP A 50 -4.12 2.80 -15.15
N ASP A 51 -3.91 4.04 -14.69
CA ASP A 51 -2.87 4.94 -15.24
C ASP A 51 -1.43 4.49 -14.93
N LEU A 52 -1.24 3.77 -13.82
CA LEU A 52 0.08 3.34 -13.35
C LEU A 52 0.33 1.83 -13.49
N ASP A 53 -0.58 1.09 -14.12
CA ASP A 53 -0.52 -0.38 -14.24
C ASP A 53 -0.39 -1.07 -12.86
N LEU A 54 -1.07 -0.51 -11.85
CA LEU A 54 -1.05 -0.98 -10.45
C LEU A 54 -2.29 -1.79 -10.08
N LYS A 55 -3.14 -2.13 -11.05
CA LYS A 55 -4.41 -2.81 -10.82
C LYS A 55 -4.25 -4.13 -10.04
N GLU A 56 -3.26 -4.94 -10.41
CA GLU A 56 -2.99 -6.20 -9.72
C GLU A 56 -2.58 -5.99 -8.25
N ASP A 57 -1.82 -4.94 -7.97
CA ASP A 57 -1.39 -4.58 -6.62
C ASP A 57 -2.55 -4.00 -5.80
N VAL A 58 -3.40 -3.17 -6.40
CA VAL A 58 -4.60 -2.65 -5.74
C VAL A 58 -5.55 -3.79 -5.38
N GLU A 59 -5.81 -4.72 -6.31
CA GLU A 59 -6.63 -5.90 -6.04
C GLU A 59 -6.00 -6.82 -4.98
N TYR A 60 -4.68 -6.99 -5.00
CA TYR A 60 -3.95 -7.71 -3.96
C TYR A 60 -4.16 -7.06 -2.58
N CYS A 61 -4.01 -5.75 -2.51
CA CYS A 61 -4.15 -4.98 -1.29
C CYS A 61 -5.59 -4.95 -0.77
N GLU A 62 -6.58 -4.86 -1.66
CA GLU A 62 -7.97 -5.02 -1.27
C GLU A 62 -8.22 -6.38 -0.61
N ARG A 63 -7.68 -7.47 -1.18
CA ARG A 63 -7.83 -8.80 -0.59
C ARG A 63 -7.12 -8.91 0.76
N LEU A 64 -5.91 -8.36 0.86
CA LEU A 64 -5.12 -8.42 2.08
C LEU A 64 -5.82 -7.64 3.20
N GLU A 65 -6.15 -6.37 2.96
CA GLU A 65 -6.71 -5.48 3.99
C GLU A 65 -8.19 -5.77 4.29
N LYS A 66 -9.00 -6.25 3.33
CA LYS A 66 -10.38 -6.70 3.63
C LYS A 66 -10.42 -7.90 4.58
N VAL A 67 -9.36 -8.72 4.61
CA VAL A 67 -9.24 -9.85 5.55
C VAL A 67 -8.79 -9.35 6.94
N THR A 68 -8.10 -8.21 7.02
CA THR A 68 -7.54 -7.68 8.26
C THR A 68 -8.37 -6.58 8.94
N VAL A 69 -9.42 -6.04 8.31
CA VAL A 69 -10.21 -4.93 8.88
C VAL A 69 -11.58 -5.39 9.38
N PRO A 70 -11.70 -5.82 10.66
CA PRO A 70 -12.94 -5.71 11.40
C PRO A 70 -13.10 -4.25 11.87
N GLY A 71 -13.83 -3.44 11.11
CA GLY A 71 -14.31 -2.14 11.54
C GLY A 71 -13.58 -0.94 10.96
N VAL A 72 -14.14 -0.40 9.87
CA VAL A 72 -14.21 1.04 9.69
C VAL A 72 -15.62 1.45 10.09
N ILE A 73 -15.75 2.11 11.24
CA ILE A 73 -16.93 2.89 11.67
C ILE A 73 -16.61 4.35 11.36
#